data_AF-T1GTA2-F1
#
_entry.id   AF-T1GTA2-F1
#
_cell.length_a   1.000
_cell.length_b   1.000
_cell.length_c   1.000
_cell.angle_alpha   90.00
_cell.angle_beta   90.00
_cell.angle_gamma   90.00
#
_symmetry.space_group_name_H-M   'P 1'
#
loop_
_entity.id
_entity.type
_entity.pdbx_description
1 polymer ?
#
loop_
_entity_poly.entity_id
_entity_poly.type
_entity_poly.pdbx_seq_one_letter_code
_entity_poly.pdbx_strand_id
1 'polypeptide(L)'
;MIGAMLCCLAMPLFDRLGVDDPVGASAVHGVCGIWGVIALGFFADNPIPLDTTKNRSGLFKGGGWYLVGIQTLSAFCLTCWGICTTFLLLFVINKIIPIRMDPNEELLGADLMEHRIRHSQIGLSRAISALAPLKIDLKDIAGIQPVGLNPGHEKSLDELRAADDKLELWRTFLKEIADNSKFCATAKGDVYFQIDINGDIEILTIKNGLYVPSLCKGKSFIKGYIIQDNG
;
A
#
# COMPACT_ATOMS: atom_id res chain seq x y z
N MET A 1 4.15 -6.64 34.97
CA MET A 1 5.09 -7.67 34.46
C MET A 1 4.40 -9.00 34.22
N ILE A 2 3.77 -9.64 35.22
CA ILE A 2 3.13 -10.96 35.04
C ILE A 2 2.01 -10.92 33.99
N GLY A 3 1.11 -9.93 34.03
CA GLY A 3 0.07 -9.79 33.00
C GLY A 3 0.63 -9.63 31.58
N ALA A 4 1.69 -8.86 31.40
CA ALA A 4 2.35 -8.71 30.09
C ALA A 4 2.95 -10.04 29.61
N MET A 5 3.60 -10.80 30.49
CA MET A 5 4.12 -12.14 30.17
C MET A 5 2.98 -13.09 29.77
N LEU A 6 1.87 -13.09 30.51
CA LEU A 6 0.69 -13.89 30.17
C LEU A 6 0.11 -13.49 28.80
N CYS A 7 0.03 -12.19 28.50
CA CYS A 7 -0.43 -11.69 27.22
C CYS A 7 0.42 -12.21 26.05
N CYS A 8 1.75 -12.07 26.15
CA CYS A 8 2.68 -12.50 25.11
C CYS A 8 2.64 -14.03 24.87
N LEU A 9 2.28 -14.82 25.88
CA LEU A 9 2.14 -16.27 25.76
C LEU A 9 0.73 -16.67 25.28
N ALA A 10 -0.30 -15.92 25.65
CA ALA A 10 -1.69 -16.22 25.32
C ALA A 10 -2.01 -15.95 23.84
N MET A 11 -1.48 -14.89 23.23
CA MET A 11 -1.68 -14.59 21.80
C MET A 11 -1.34 -15.78 20.88
N PRO A 12 -0.09 -16.31 20.87
CA PRO A 12 0.25 -17.42 19.98
C PRO A 12 -0.44 -18.73 20.38
N LEU A 13 -0.94 -18.85 21.62
CA LEU A 13 -1.75 -19.99 22.03
C LEU A 13 -3.14 -19.93 21.41
N PHE A 14 -3.77 -18.76 21.37
CA PHE A 14 -5.06 -18.57 20.70
C PHE A 14 -4.96 -18.80 19.19
N ASP A 15 -3.89 -18.32 18.56
CA ASP A 15 -3.62 -18.60 17.14
C ASP A 15 -3.53 -20.11 16.86
N ARG A 16 -2.81 -20.84 17.74
CA ARG A 16 -2.69 -22.31 17.64
C ARG A 16 -3.99 -23.05 17.90
N LEU A 17 -4.90 -22.47 18.68
CA LEU A 17 -6.23 -23.03 18.93
C LEU A 17 -7.23 -22.69 17.80
N GLY A 18 -6.80 -21.95 16.78
CA GLY A 18 -7.66 -21.53 15.68
C GLY A 18 -8.69 -20.46 16.09
N VAL A 19 -8.41 -19.71 17.16
CA VAL A 19 -9.24 -18.59 17.59
C VAL A 19 -8.83 -17.36 16.79
N ASP A 20 -9.70 -16.92 15.89
CA ASP A 20 -9.50 -15.75 15.04
C ASP A 20 -9.81 -14.46 15.82
N ASP A 21 -8.83 -14.01 16.63
CA ASP A 21 -8.86 -12.75 17.38
C ASP A 21 -7.88 -11.74 16.74
N PRO A 22 -8.30 -10.99 15.71
CA PRO A 22 -7.40 -10.21 14.86
C PRO A 22 -6.67 -9.08 15.59
N VAL A 23 -7.23 -8.61 16.71
CA VAL A 23 -6.67 -7.53 17.54
C VAL A 23 -6.02 -8.04 18.82
N GLY A 24 -6.12 -9.34 19.11
CA GLY A 24 -5.63 -9.94 20.35
C GLY A 24 -6.35 -9.44 21.62
N ALA A 25 -7.60 -8.98 21.49
CA ALA A 25 -8.36 -8.41 22.59
C ALA A 25 -8.61 -9.43 23.71
N SER A 26 -8.79 -10.70 23.37
CA SER A 26 -9.02 -11.78 24.32
C SER A 26 -7.78 -12.08 25.17
N ALA A 27 -6.58 -11.96 24.59
CA ALA A 27 -5.31 -12.10 25.31
C ALA A 27 -5.05 -10.90 26.24
N VAL A 28 -5.22 -9.67 25.73
CA VAL A 28 -4.95 -8.44 26.50
C VAL A 28 -6.02 -8.23 27.57
N HIS A 29 -7.29 -8.19 27.20
CA HIS A 29 -8.35 -7.84 28.14
C HIS A 29 -8.89 -9.05 28.90
N GLY A 30 -9.05 -10.19 28.24
CA GLY A 30 -9.55 -11.42 28.87
C GLY A 30 -8.53 -12.00 29.85
N VAL A 31 -7.41 -12.52 29.33
CA VAL A 31 -6.41 -13.23 30.14
C VAL A 31 -5.75 -12.30 31.17
N CYS A 32 -5.33 -11.09 30.78
CA CYS A 32 -4.71 -10.18 31.74
C CYS A 32 -5.73 -9.60 32.72
N GLY A 33 -6.99 -9.42 32.31
CA GLY A 33 -8.08 -8.99 33.19
C GLY A 33 -8.36 -10.01 34.29
N ILE A 34 -8.50 -11.29 33.92
CA ILE A 34 -8.67 -12.40 34.88
C ILE A 34 -7.49 -12.44 35.86
N TRP A 35 -6.26 -12.36 35.33
CA TRP A 35 -5.07 -12.29 36.17
C TRP A 35 -5.09 -11.09 37.13
N GLY A 36 -5.50 -9.92 36.65
CA GLY A 36 -5.60 -8.71 37.47
C GLY A 36 -6.54 -8.86 38.67
N VAL A 37 -7.73 -9.43 38.43
CA VAL A 37 -8.70 -9.72 39.51
C VAL A 37 -8.12 -10.69 40.53
N ILE A 38 -7.52 -11.79 40.06
CA ILE A 38 -6.92 -12.81 40.93
C ILE A 38 -5.71 -12.24 41.71
N ALA A 39 -4.90 -11.39 41.09
CA ALA A 39 -3.73 -10.76 41.70
C ALA A 39 -4.11 -9.90 42.92
N LEU A 40 -5.30 -9.27 42.94
CA LEU A 40 -5.80 -8.58 44.13
C LEU A 40 -5.92 -9.53 45.32
N GLY A 41 -6.33 -10.78 45.10
CA GLY A 41 -6.39 -11.79 46.16
C GLY A 41 -5.05 -12.08 46.82
N PHE A 42 -3.96 -11.94 46.06
CA PHE A 42 -2.60 -12.19 46.54
C PHE A 42 -1.95 -10.96 47.19
N PHE A 43 -2.09 -9.80 46.54
CA PHE A 43 -1.26 -8.63 46.83
C PHE A 43 -2.01 -7.47 47.51
N ALA A 44 -3.34 -7.52 47.63
CA ALA A 44 -4.11 -6.43 48.22
C ALA A 44 -3.59 -6.08 49.63
N ASP A 45 -3.46 -4.78 49.88
CA ASP A 45 -3.12 -4.24 51.19
C ASP A 45 -4.34 -3.57 51.81
N ASN A 46 -4.36 -3.43 53.13
CA ASN A 46 -5.39 -2.69 53.86
C ASN A 46 -4.76 -1.46 54.53
N PRO A 47 -4.40 -0.42 53.75
CA PRO A 47 -3.73 0.74 54.29
C PRO A 47 -4.68 1.55 55.18
N ILE A 48 -4.32 1.77 56.45
CA ILE A 48 -5.04 2.69 57.34
C ILE A 48 -4.69 4.13 56.91
N PRO A 49 -5.65 5.05 56.66
CA PRO A 49 -7.08 5.01 56.97
C PRO A 49 -8.03 4.64 55.80
N LEU A 50 -7.50 4.18 54.66
CA LEU A 50 -8.27 3.87 53.45
C LEU A 50 -8.93 2.47 53.53
N ASP A 51 -10.22 2.42 53.84
CA ASP A 51 -11.01 1.17 53.86
C ASP A 51 -11.39 0.70 52.46
N THR A 52 -10.38 0.35 51.65
CA THR A 52 -10.57 -0.12 50.26
C THR A 52 -10.93 -1.60 50.18
N THR A 53 -10.55 -2.38 51.19
CA THR A 53 -10.67 -3.84 51.20
C THR A 53 -11.57 -4.36 52.32
N LYS A 54 -12.31 -3.50 53.04
CA LYS A 54 -13.16 -3.88 54.18
C LYS A 54 -12.39 -4.64 55.25
N ASN A 55 -11.22 -4.11 55.62
CA ASN A 55 -10.29 -4.76 56.54
C ASN A 55 -9.78 -6.15 56.12
N ARG A 56 -9.70 -6.42 54.81
CA ARG A 56 -9.16 -7.68 54.27
C ARG A 56 -7.81 -7.44 53.60
N SER A 57 -6.87 -8.34 53.84
CA SER A 57 -5.57 -8.30 53.20
C SER A 57 -5.41 -9.47 52.24
N GLY A 58 -4.53 -9.34 51.26
CA GLY A 58 -4.16 -10.41 50.36
C GLY A 58 -3.39 -11.53 51.07
N LEU A 59 -3.27 -12.68 50.39
CA LEU A 59 -2.60 -13.86 50.93
C LEU A 59 -1.17 -13.56 51.40
N PHE A 60 -0.38 -12.79 50.63
CA PHE A 60 1.00 -12.45 50.97
C PHE A 60 1.12 -11.36 52.04
N LYS A 61 -0.01 -10.75 52.42
CA LYS A 61 -0.10 -9.73 53.46
C LYS A 61 -0.74 -10.27 54.75
N GLY A 62 -0.88 -11.60 54.86
CA GLY A 62 -1.39 -12.28 56.06
C GLY A 62 -2.92 -12.39 56.15
N GLY A 63 -3.67 -12.00 55.11
CA GLY A 63 -5.14 -12.07 55.11
C GLY A 63 -5.73 -13.45 54.78
N GLY A 64 -4.88 -14.46 54.56
CA GLY A 64 -5.29 -15.85 54.31
C GLY A 64 -5.92 -16.09 52.92
N TRP A 65 -6.56 -17.25 52.77
CA TRP A 65 -7.12 -17.71 51.48
C TRP A 65 -8.47 -17.10 51.12
N TYR A 66 -9.13 -16.42 52.05
CA TYR A 66 -10.48 -15.90 51.86
C TYR A 66 -10.56 -14.94 50.66
N LEU A 67 -9.64 -13.96 50.57
CA LEU A 67 -9.67 -12.97 49.50
C LEU A 67 -9.34 -13.60 48.14
N VAL A 68 -8.39 -14.54 48.07
CA VAL A 68 -8.08 -15.30 46.85
C VAL A 68 -9.30 -16.08 46.36
N GLY A 69 -10.01 -16.76 47.27
CA GLY A 69 -11.22 -17.52 46.95
C GLY A 69 -12.32 -16.63 46.38
N ILE A 70 -12.59 -15.49 47.02
CA ILE A 70 -13.59 -14.53 46.53
C ILE A 70 -13.20 -13.97 45.17
N GLN A 71 -11.96 -13.50 44.98
CA GLN A 71 -11.52 -12.94 43.70
C GLN A 71 -11.55 -13.97 42.57
N THR A 72 -11.19 -15.22 42.84
CA THR A 72 -11.25 -16.31 41.86
C THR A 72 -12.69 -16.62 41.46
N LEU A 73 -13.61 -16.69 42.44
CA LEU A 73 -15.04 -16.87 42.17
C LEU A 73 -15.61 -15.69 41.38
N SER A 74 -15.24 -14.45 41.73
CA SER A 74 -15.61 -13.26 40.98
C SER A 74 -15.11 -13.30 39.54
N ALA A 75 -13.85 -13.65 39.32
CA ALA A 75 -13.29 -13.79 37.97
C ALA A 75 -14.04 -14.86 37.15
N PHE A 76 -14.37 -16.00 37.75
CA PHE A 76 -15.16 -17.04 37.12
C PHE A 76 -16.57 -16.56 36.75
N CYS A 77 -17.29 -15.97 37.70
CA CYS A 77 -18.65 -15.44 37.46
C CYS A 77 -18.68 -14.38 36.36
N LEU A 78 -17.73 -13.44 36.38
CA LEU A 78 -17.62 -12.39 35.35
C LEU A 78 -17.30 -12.97 33.98
N THR A 79 -16.38 -13.95 33.91
CA THR A 79 -16.00 -14.62 32.66
C THR A 79 -17.16 -15.41 32.08
N CYS A 80 -17.84 -16.22 32.90
CA CYS A 80 -19.01 -16.98 32.49
C CYS A 80 -20.15 -16.06 32.03
N TRP A 81 -20.43 -15.00 32.79
CA TRP A 81 -21.45 -14.01 32.41
C TRP A 81 -21.10 -13.34 31.07
N GLY A 82 -19.87 -12.87 30.91
CA GLY A 82 -19.41 -12.23 29.67
C GLY A 82 -19.53 -13.17 28.46
N ILE A 83 -18.98 -14.39 28.55
CA ILE A 83 -19.04 -15.36 27.45
C ILE A 83 -20.49 -15.72 27.13
N CYS A 84 -21.32 -16.05 28.13
CA CYS A 84 -22.70 -16.46 27.90
C CYS A 84 -23.55 -15.35 27.28
N THR A 85 -23.44 -14.12 27.80
CA THR A 85 -24.23 -12.98 27.31
C THR A 85 -23.79 -12.54 25.91
N THR A 86 -22.48 -12.41 25.67
CA THR A 86 -21.96 -12.07 24.34
C THR A 86 -22.29 -13.15 23.32
N PHE A 87 -22.10 -14.43 23.66
CA PHE A 87 -22.44 -15.54 22.76
C PHE A 87 -23.94 -15.54 22.42
N LEU A 88 -24.82 -15.43 23.43
CA LEU A 88 -26.26 -15.40 23.21
C LEU A 88 -26.67 -14.22 22.32
N LEU A 89 -26.12 -13.02 22.59
CA LEU A 89 -26.43 -11.81 21.85
C LEU A 89 -25.97 -11.91 20.39
N LEU A 90 -24.71 -12.30 20.15
CA LEU A 90 -24.19 -12.47 18.80
C LEU A 90 -24.91 -13.59 18.05
N PHE A 91 -25.26 -14.68 18.73
CA PHE A 91 -26.03 -15.77 18.13
C PHE A 91 -27.41 -15.30 17.66
N VAL A 92 -28.13 -14.55 18.50
CA VAL A 92 -29.45 -13.99 18.15
C VAL A 92 -29.33 -13.01 17.00
N ILE A 93 -28.36 -12.08 17.04
CA ILE A 93 -28.15 -11.12 15.95
C ILE A 93 -27.84 -11.85 14.65
N ASN A 94 -26.94 -12.84 14.67
CA ASN A 94 -26.54 -13.60 13.49
C ASN A 94 -27.70 -14.38 12.84
N LYS A 95 -28.80 -14.62 13.56
CA LYS A 95 -30.03 -15.23 13.01
C LYS A 95 -30.93 -14.24 12.27
N ILE A 96 -30.84 -12.95 12.59
CA ILE A 96 -31.63 -11.89 11.97
C ILE A 96 -30.84 -11.26 10.83
N ILE A 97 -29.58 -10.88 11.11
CA ILE A 97 -28.66 -10.24 10.17
C ILE A 97 -27.31 -10.94 10.31
N PRO A 98 -26.79 -11.56 9.24
CA PRO A 98 -25.49 -12.23 9.29
C PRO A 98 -24.41 -11.20 9.64
N ILE A 99 -23.63 -11.50 10.69
CA ILE A 99 -22.61 -10.58 11.22
C ILE A 99 -21.31 -10.66 10.41
N ARG A 100 -21.01 -11.85 9.86
CA ARG A 100 -19.82 -12.05 9.01
C ARG A 100 -20.21 -11.83 7.55
N MET A 101 -19.36 -11.13 6.82
CA MET A 101 -19.53 -10.92 5.38
C MET A 101 -19.37 -12.23 4.59
N ASP A 102 -19.82 -12.24 3.34
CA ASP A 102 -19.63 -13.40 2.47
C ASP A 102 -18.12 -13.64 2.23
N PRO A 103 -17.64 -14.90 2.16
CA PRO A 103 -16.22 -15.18 1.98
C PRO A 103 -15.58 -14.48 0.78
N ASN A 104 -16.34 -14.25 -0.30
CA ASN A 104 -15.84 -13.56 -1.48
C ASN A 104 -15.63 -12.06 -1.23
N GLU A 105 -16.53 -11.45 -0.46
CA GLU A 105 -16.45 -10.06 -0.05
C GLU A 105 -15.34 -9.86 1.00
N GLU A 106 -15.15 -10.85 1.90
CA GLU A 106 -14.07 -10.86 2.90
C GLU A 106 -12.69 -10.84 2.26
N LEU A 107 -12.52 -11.57 1.16
CA LEU A 107 -11.28 -11.58 0.38
C LEU A 107 -11.00 -10.26 -0.34
N LEU A 108 -12.04 -9.52 -0.74
CA LEU A 108 -11.91 -8.19 -1.35
C LEU A 108 -11.60 -7.10 -0.32
N GLY A 109 -12.02 -7.32 0.93
CA GLY A 109 -11.79 -6.44 2.08
C GLY A 109 -12.97 -5.50 2.36
N ALA A 110 -13.26 -5.31 3.65
CA ALA A 110 -14.37 -4.47 4.12
C ALA A 110 -14.25 -3.00 3.68
N ASP A 111 -13.04 -2.45 3.59
CA ASP A 111 -12.81 -1.07 3.13
C ASP A 111 -13.37 -0.84 1.71
N LEU A 112 -13.22 -1.82 0.82
CA LEU A 112 -13.74 -1.72 -0.55
C LEU A 112 -15.24 -1.98 -0.58
N MET A 113 -15.70 -3.03 0.10
CA MET A 113 -17.08 -3.53 0.00
C MET A 113 -18.08 -2.64 0.75
N GLU A 114 -17.74 -2.16 1.94
CA GLU A 114 -18.65 -1.35 2.78
C GLU A 114 -18.43 0.15 2.59
N HIS A 115 -17.17 0.58 2.46
CA HIS A 115 -16.82 2.01 2.44
C HIS A 115 -16.47 2.56 1.06
N ARG A 116 -16.39 1.71 0.03
CA ARG A 116 -15.95 2.09 -1.33
C ARG A 116 -14.64 2.86 -1.30
N ILE A 117 -13.71 2.44 -0.45
CA ILE A 117 -12.36 2.99 -0.36
C ILE A 117 -11.39 2.01 -1.02
N ARG A 118 -10.59 2.51 -1.96
CA ARG A 118 -9.58 1.71 -2.67
C ARG A 118 -8.18 2.11 -2.24
N HIS A 119 -7.35 1.16 -1.84
CA HIS A 119 -5.91 1.41 -1.64
C HIS A 119 -5.12 0.94 -2.87
N SER A 120 -4.30 1.81 -3.44
CA SER A 120 -3.58 1.54 -4.70
C SER A 120 -2.39 0.58 -4.55
N GLN A 121 -1.91 0.36 -3.33
CA GLN A 121 -0.60 -0.27 -3.09
C GLN A 121 -0.68 -1.71 -2.56
N ILE A 122 -1.82 -2.24 -2.12
CA ILE A 122 -1.86 -3.53 -1.40
C ILE A 122 -3.13 -4.33 -1.73
N GLY A 123 -2.97 -5.60 -2.12
CA GLY A 123 -4.01 -6.62 -2.04
C GLY A 123 -4.99 -6.74 -3.22
N LEU A 124 -5.35 -5.64 -3.89
CA LEU A 124 -6.45 -5.67 -4.86
C LEU A 124 -6.17 -6.53 -6.11
N SER A 125 -4.95 -6.50 -6.65
CA SER A 125 -4.58 -7.34 -7.80
C SER A 125 -4.57 -8.83 -7.45
N ARG A 126 -4.17 -9.18 -6.21
CA ARG A 126 -4.17 -10.57 -5.72
C ARG A 126 -5.59 -11.06 -5.44
N ALA A 127 -6.43 -10.23 -4.83
CA ALA A 127 -7.84 -10.53 -4.60
C ALA A 127 -8.61 -10.67 -5.93
N ILE A 128 -8.47 -9.73 -6.87
CA ILE A 128 -9.10 -9.81 -8.19
C ILE A 128 -8.60 -11.03 -8.98
N SER A 129 -7.31 -11.38 -8.87
CA SER A 129 -6.76 -12.58 -9.52
C SER A 129 -7.32 -13.88 -8.92
N ALA A 130 -7.56 -13.92 -7.61
CA ALA A 130 -8.18 -15.07 -6.93
C ALA A 130 -9.68 -15.18 -7.23
N LEU A 131 -10.36 -14.04 -7.40
CA LEU A 131 -11.78 -13.91 -7.72
C LEU A 131 -12.08 -13.76 -9.22
N ALA A 132 -11.12 -14.01 -10.11
CA ALA A 132 -11.28 -13.93 -11.57
C ALA A 132 -12.52 -14.65 -12.17
N PRO A 133 -13.03 -15.77 -11.61
CA PRO A 133 -14.26 -16.40 -12.13
C PRO A 133 -15.56 -15.72 -11.64
N LEU A 134 -15.51 -14.79 -10.68
CA LEU A 134 -16.69 -14.08 -10.18
C LEU A 134 -16.96 -12.81 -10.98
N LYS A 135 -18.21 -12.65 -11.39
CA LYS A 135 -18.71 -11.57 -12.26
C LYS A 135 -18.92 -10.28 -11.44
N ILE A 136 -17.88 -9.79 -10.79
CA ILE A 136 -17.89 -8.50 -10.11
C ILE A 136 -17.86 -7.42 -11.19
N ASP A 137 -18.72 -6.41 -11.11
CA ASP A 137 -18.72 -5.31 -12.09
C ASP A 137 -17.50 -4.42 -11.87
N LEU A 138 -16.39 -4.75 -12.53
CA LEU A 138 -15.12 -4.01 -12.43
C LEU A 138 -15.28 -2.52 -12.80
N LYS A 139 -16.33 -2.14 -13.53
CA LYS A 139 -16.58 -0.74 -13.86
C LYS A 139 -16.91 0.09 -12.62
N ASP A 140 -17.65 -0.49 -11.67
CA ASP A 140 -17.99 0.19 -10.41
C ASP A 140 -16.75 0.35 -9.51
N ILE A 141 -15.78 -0.57 -9.59
CA ILE A 141 -14.53 -0.52 -8.82
C ILE A 141 -13.49 0.40 -9.48
N ALA A 142 -13.49 0.50 -10.81
CA ALA A 142 -12.59 1.36 -11.56
C ALA A 142 -12.86 2.85 -11.33
N GLY A 143 -14.10 3.23 -11.00
CA GLY A 143 -14.49 4.61 -10.71
C GLY A 143 -14.17 5.10 -9.30
N ILE A 144 -13.74 4.22 -8.39
CA ILE A 144 -13.45 4.58 -7.00
C ILE A 144 -12.07 5.25 -6.91
N GLN A 145 -12.05 6.48 -6.39
CA GLN A 145 -10.80 7.21 -6.15
C GLN A 145 -9.95 6.49 -5.10
N PRO A 146 -8.67 6.21 -5.39
CA PRO A 146 -7.81 5.55 -4.44
C PRO A 146 -7.37 6.50 -3.32
N VAL A 147 -7.44 6.05 -2.07
CA VAL A 147 -7.03 6.81 -0.89
C VAL A 147 -5.52 6.65 -0.66
N GLY A 148 -4.86 7.75 -0.26
CA GLY A 148 -3.42 7.82 -0.02
C GLY A 148 -2.60 8.33 -1.21
N LEU A 149 -3.28 8.72 -2.29
CA LEU A 149 -2.70 9.35 -3.45
C LEU A 149 -2.89 10.87 -3.35
N ASN A 150 -1.78 11.61 -3.38
CA ASN A 150 -1.79 13.05 -3.33
C ASN A 150 -1.84 13.58 -4.77
N PRO A 151 -2.93 14.27 -5.17
CA PRO A 151 -3.11 14.73 -6.54
C PRO A 151 -1.95 15.59 -7.07
N GLY A 152 -1.31 16.37 -6.19
CA GLY A 152 -0.13 17.17 -6.54
C GLY A 152 1.11 16.31 -6.78
N HIS A 153 1.34 15.30 -5.94
CA HIS A 153 2.47 14.38 -6.08
C HIS A 153 2.36 13.53 -7.35
N GLU A 154 1.17 13.01 -7.66
CA GLU A 154 0.95 12.27 -8.90
C GLU A 154 1.15 13.13 -10.14
N LYS A 155 0.65 14.37 -10.12
CA LYS A 155 0.89 15.30 -11.21
C LYS A 155 2.39 15.54 -11.43
N SER A 156 3.15 15.72 -10.36
CA SER A 156 4.62 15.86 -10.45
C SER A 156 5.30 14.60 -10.98
N LEU A 157 4.85 13.41 -10.57
CA LEU A 157 5.38 12.15 -11.11
C LEU A 157 5.07 11.98 -12.60
N ASP A 158 3.88 12.35 -13.04
CA ASP A 158 3.50 12.27 -14.46
C ASP A 158 4.28 13.27 -15.31
N GLU A 159 4.52 14.48 -14.79
CA GLU A 159 5.42 15.46 -15.41
C GLU A 159 6.86 14.92 -15.52
N LEU A 160 7.38 14.25 -14.48
CA LEU A 160 8.70 13.63 -14.50
C LEU A 160 8.80 12.47 -15.49
N ARG A 161 7.78 11.61 -15.57
CA ARG A 161 7.72 10.51 -16.55
C ARG A 161 7.67 11.04 -17.98
N ALA A 162 6.83 12.05 -18.23
CA ALA A 162 6.76 12.68 -19.56
C ALA A 162 8.08 13.36 -19.97
N ALA A 163 8.84 13.87 -18.99
CA ALA A 163 10.19 14.38 -19.24
C ALA A 163 11.18 13.25 -19.55
N ASP A 164 11.13 12.12 -18.84
CA ASP A 164 12.00 10.97 -19.07
C ASP A 164 11.75 10.31 -20.44
N ASP A 165 10.49 10.13 -20.83
CA ASP A 165 10.11 9.63 -22.16
C ASP A 165 10.65 10.53 -23.29
N LYS A 166 10.59 11.85 -23.09
CA LYS A 166 11.19 12.80 -24.03
C LYS A 166 12.70 12.66 -24.07
N LEU A 167 13.36 12.47 -22.93
CA LEU A 167 14.81 12.26 -22.88
C LEU A 167 15.22 10.97 -23.60
N GLU A 168 14.45 9.89 -23.47
CA GLU A 168 14.69 8.65 -24.23
C GLU A 168 14.53 8.87 -25.74
N LEU A 169 13.48 9.58 -26.16
CA LEU A 169 13.27 9.96 -27.56
C LEU A 169 14.45 10.79 -28.11
N TRP A 170 14.93 11.76 -27.34
CA TRP A 170 16.09 12.57 -27.73
C TRP A 170 17.37 11.72 -27.79
N ARG A 171 17.55 10.77 -26.88
CA ARG A 171 18.69 9.85 -26.92
C ARG A 171 18.66 8.94 -28.14
N THR A 172 17.50 8.41 -28.52
CA THR A 172 17.38 7.57 -29.73
C THR A 172 17.61 8.40 -30.99
N PHE A 173 17.04 9.60 -31.07
CA PHE A 173 17.28 10.53 -32.17
C PHE A 173 18.75 10.92 -32.31
N LEU A 174 19.43 11.26 -31.20
CA LEU A 174 20.84 11.62 -31.22
C LEU A 174 21.73 10.43 -31.61
N LYS A 175 21.39 9.19 -31.22
CA LYS A 175 22.08 7.99 -31.69
C LYS A 175 21.90 7.79 -33.20
N GLU A 176 20.68 7.99 -33.72
CA GLU A 176 20.41 7.89 -35.16
C GLU A 176 21.19 8.95 -35.96
N ILE A 177 21.34 10.16 -35.41
CA ILE A 177 22.19 11.21 -35.99
C ILE A 177 23.67 10.84 -35.90
N ALA A 178 24.14 10.31 -34.77
CA ALA A 178 25.54 9.93 -34.59
C ALA A 178 25.95 8.78 -35.52
N ASP A 179 25.07 7.79 -35.73
CA ASP A 179 25.30 6.71 -36.69
C ASP A 179 25.22 7.21 -38.15
N ASN A 180 24.40 8.22 -38.44
CA ASN A 180 24.34 8.89 -39.73
C ASN A 180 25.33 10.08 -39.82
N SER A 181 26.62 9.77 -39.96
CA SER A 181 27.72 10.76 -40.03
C SER A 181 27.66 11.81 -41.17
N LYS A 182 26.70 11.76 -42.09
CA LYS A 182 26.68 12.63 -43.28
C LYS A 182 25.26 13.08 -43.65
N PHE A 183 25.01 14.39 -43.55
CA PHE A 183 23.73 15.00 -43.89
C PHE A 183 23.82 15.77 -45.22
N CYS A 184 22.77 15.70 -46.05
CA CYS A 184 22.68 16.48 -47.30
C CYS A 184 21.71 17.67 -47.10
N ALA A 185 22.15 18.90 -47.42
CA ALA A 185 21.35 20.12 -47.36
C ALA A 185 21.32 20.85 -48.73
N THR A 186 20.25 21.61 -48.99
CA THR A 186 20.07 22.38 -50.24
C THR A 186 19.87 23.86 -49.94
N ALA A 187 20.57 24.74 -50.66
CA ALA A 187 20.35 26.18 -50.61
C ALA A 187 19.52 26.66 -51.81
N LYS A 188 18.88 27.82 -51.68
CA LYS A 188 18.00 28.42 -52.69
C LYS A 188 18.83 28.85 -53.92
N GLY A 189 18.98 27.94 -54.89
CA GLY A 189 19.78 28.14 -56.10
C GLY A 189 20.52 26.89 -56.60
N ASP A 190 19.96 25.69 -56.41
CA ASP A 190 20.48 24.40 -56.90
C ASP A 190 21.92 24.03 -56.48
N VAL A 191 22.37 24.52 -55.31
CA VAL A 191 23.65 24.11 -54.71
C VAL A 191 23.41 23.15 -53.55
N TYR A 192 24.07 21.99 -53.62
CA TYR A 192 24.00 20.92 -52.62
C TYR A 192 25.27 20.87 -51.77
N PHE A 193 25.09 20.71 -50.46
CA PHE A 193 26.19 20.61 -49.50
C PHE A 193 26.07 19.31 -48.71
N GLN A 194 27.20 18.69 -48.43
CA GLN A 194 27.30 17.62 -47.45
C GLN A 194 27.94 18.19 -46.18
N ILE A 195 27.30 17.97 -45.04
CA ILE A 195 27.76 18.46 -43.74
C ILE A 195 28.04 17.26 -42.86
N ASP A 196 29.27 17.19 -42.33
CA ASP A 196 29.68 16.20 -41.33
C ASP A 196 29.33 16.70 -39.91
N ILE A 197 29.17 15.78 -38.96
CA ILE A 197 28.89 16.06 -37.54
C ILE A 197 29.97 16.93 -36.86
N ASN A 198 31.16 17.02 -37.45
CA ASN A 198 32.25 17.90 -36.99
C ASN A 198 32.15 19.34 -37.51
N GLY A 199 31.14 19.67 -38.32
CA GLY A 199 30.96 21.01 -38.88
C GLY A 199 31.75 21.26 -40.17
N ASP A 200 32.44 20.25 -40.70
CA ASP A 200 33.12 20.33 -41.98
C ASP A 200 32.09 20.33 -43.13
N ILE A 201 32.11 21.39 -43.94
CA ILE A 201 31.20 21.59 -45.06
C ILE A 201 31.95 21.28 -46.36
N GLU A 202 31.52 20.23 -47.06
CA GLU A 202 32.05 19.88 -48.39
C GLU A 202 31.06 20.33 -49.47
N ILE A 203 31.50 21.23 -50.35
CA ILE A 203 30.68 21.77 -51.45
C ILE A 203 30.67 20.75 -52.60
N LEU A 204 29.49 20.22 -52.94
CA LEU A 204 29.32 19.36 -54.10
C LEU A 204 28.94 20.23 -55.31
N THR A 205 29.94 20.72 -56.05
CA THR A 205 29.72 21.60 -57.22
C THR A 205 29.11 20.85 -58.41
N ILE A 206 28.23 21.54 -59.14
CA ILE A 206 27.65 21.15 -60.44
C ILE A 206 28.77 21.04 -61.49
N LYS A 207 29.05 19.83 -62.00
CA LYS A 207 29.75 19.67 -63.27
C LYS A 207 28.75 19.28 -64.37
N ASN A 208 28.59 20.17 -65.35
CA ASN A 208 27.91 19.95 -66.63
C ASN A 208 26.41 19.60 -66.60
N GLY A 209 25.61 20.28 -65.77
CA GLY A 209 24.15 20.33 -65.94
C GLY A 209 23.41 18.99 -65.80
N LEU A 210 24.08 17.91 -65.35
CA LEU A 210 23.45 16.66 -65.00
C LEU A 210 23.21 16.58 -63.49
N TYR A 211 21.94 16.45 -63.14
CA TYR A 211 21.48 16.04 -61.82
C TYR A 211 22.22 14.75 -61.42
N VAL A 212 22.99 14.76 -60.33
CA VAL A 212 23.60 13.54 -59.76
C VAL A 212 22.86 13.18 -58.47
N PRO A 213 21.64 12.61 -58.53
CA PRO A 213 20.90 12.16 -57.34
C PRO A 213 21.48 10.87 -56.74
N SER A 214 22.59 10.33 -57.27
CA SER A 214 23.15 9.05 -56.84
C SER A 214 23.99 9.13 -55.55
N LEU A 215 24.43 10.32 -55.11
CA LEU A 215 25.28 10.49 -53.91
C LEU A 215 24.49 10.69 -52.59
N CYS A 216 23.20 11.02 -52.66
CA CYS A 216 22.30 11.17 -51.48
C CYS A 216 21.09 10.20 -51.53
N LYS A 217 21.23 9.02 -52.13
CA LYS A 217 20.19 7.98 -52.05
C LYS A 217 20.21 7.33 -50.66
N GLY A 218 19.15 7.52 -49.87
CA GLY A 218 18.93 6.85 -48.59
C GLY A 218 19.41 7.61 -47.34
N LYS A 219 19.74 8.91 -47.43
CA LYS A 219 20.16 9.73 -46.28
C LYS A 219 19.04 10.69 -45.83
N SER A 220 18.95 10.92 -44.53
CA SER A 220 17.95 11.82 -43.92
C SER A 220 18.23 13.29 -44.24
N PHE A 221 17.22 14.01 -44.74
CA PHE A 221 17.32 15.42 -45.13
C PHE A 221 16.85 16.33 -43.99
N ILE A 222 17.69 17.28 -43.57
CA ILE A 222 17.30 18.34 -42.64
C ILE A 222 17.11 19.63 -43.46
N LYS A 223 15.92 20.22 -43.44
CA LYS A 223 15.61 21.44 -44.19
C LYS A 223 16.11 22.67 -43.42
N GLY A 224 17.38 23.04 -43.63
CA GLY A 224 17.97 24.25 -43.05
C GLY A 224 17.69 25.49 -43.87
N TYR A 225 17.40 26.63 -43.20
CA TYR A 225 17.40 27.95 -43.81
C TYR A 225 18.77 28.59 -43.56
N ILE A 226 19.52 28.90 -44.63
CA ILE A 226 20.75 29.70 -44.51
C ILE A 226 20.31 31.17 -44.39
N ILE A 227 20.53 31.77 -43.21
CA ILE A 227 20.41 33.21 -43.02
C ILE A 227 21.67 33.82 -43.63
N GLN A 228 21.54 34.53 -44.75
CA GLN A 228 22.61 35.36 -45.29
C GLN A 228 22.71 36.63 -44.43
N ASP A 229 23.72 36.71 -43.58
CA ASP A 229 24.19 38.00 -43.06
C ASP A 229 24.95 38.71 -44.20
N ASN A 230 24.36 39.80 -44.70
CA ASN A 230 25.05 40.71 -45.60
C ASN A 230 25.71 41.80 -44.76
N GLY A 231 27.05 41.74 -44.65
CA GLY A 231 27.94 42.89 -44.41
C GLY A 231 27.78 43.64 -43.11
#